data_AF-X1G0Z9-F1
#
_entry.id   AF-X1G0Z9-F1
#
_cell.length_a   1.000
_cell.length_b   1.000
_cell.length_c   1.000
_cell.angle_alpha   90.00
_cell.angle_beta   90.00
_cell.angle_gamma   90.00
#
_symmetry.space_group_name_H-M   'P 1'
#
loop_
_entity.id
_entity.type
_entity.pdbx_description
1 polymer ?
#
loop_
_entity_poly.entity_id
_entity_poly.type
_entity_poly.pdbx_seq_one_letter_code
_entity_poly.pdbx_strand_id
1 'polypeptide(L)'
;MKRLEGFCKKSIQLGASKAKIIKAEEIAVADWVRLKCQYGCGGYGERLTCPPYSPTPSETRRIIAGYKRGILMKFRSCQECGDQGAVDIHKVVAEMERDLFLLGFYAAFGM
;
A
#
# COMPACT_ATOMS: atom_id res chain seq x y z
N MET A 1 -19.09 -6.84 -6.45
CA MET A 1 -18.09 -7.33 -5.47
C MET A 1 -17.22 -8.45 -6.02
N LYS A 2 -17.78 -9.46 -6.72
CA LYS A 2 -17.05 -10.59 -7.33
C LYS A 2 -15.74 -10.24 -8.07
N ARG A 3 -15.66 -9.09 -8.76
CA ARG A 3 -14.45 -8.66 -9.49
C ARG A 3 -13.23 -8.41 -8.58
N LEU A 4 -13.40 -7.81 -7.40
CA LEU A 4 -12.27 -7.52 -6.49
C LEU A 4 -11.83 -8.74 -5.68
N GLU A 5 -12.73 -9.70 -5.45
CA GLU A 5 -12.42 -10.95 -4.72
C GLU A 5 -11.38 -11.79 -5.47
N GLY A 6 -11.40 -11.75 -6.81
CA GLY A 6 -10.38 -12.37 -7.65
C GLY A 6 -8.98 -11.83 -7.37
N PHE A 7 -8.85 -10.52 -7.10
CA PHE A 7 -7.57 -9.89 -6.79
C PHE A 7 -7.04 -10.24 -5.42
N CYS A 8 -7.90 -10.49 -4.43
CA CYS A 8 -7.44 -11.06 -3.16
C CYS A 8 -6.81 -12.45 -3.37
N LYS A 9 -7.43 -13.31 -4.19
CA LYS A 9 -6.84 -14.62 -4.52
C LYS A 9 -5.53 -14.47 -5.29
N LYS A 10 -5.50 -13.57 -6.30
CA LYS A 10 -4.30 -13.29 -7.08
C LYS A 10 -3.15 -12.77 -6.20
N SER A 11 -3.40 -11.82 -5.30
CA SER A 11 -2.37 -11.32 -4.39
C SER A 11 -1.76 -12.42 -3.51
N ILE A 12 -2.55 -13.42 -3.12
CA ILE A 12 -2.05 -14.58 -2.37
C ILE A 12 -1.16 -15.46 -3.26
N GLN A 13 -1.56 -15.70 -4.51
CA GLN A 13 -0.73 -16.41 -5.49
C GLN A 13 0.59 -15.70 -5.77
N LEU A 14 0.59 -14.38 -5.73
CA LEU A 14 1.78 -13.53 -5.88
C LEU A 14 2.65 -13.46 -4.62
N GLY A 15 2.27 -14.11 -3.52
CA GLY A 15 3.09 -14.23 -2.31
C GLY A 15 2.56 -13.52 -1.07
N ALA A 16 1.39 -12.87 -1.13
CA ALA A 16 0.73 -12.39 0.08
C ALA A 16 0.25 -13.57 0.94
N SER A 17 0.49 -13.52 2.24
CA SER A 17 -0.03 -14.52 3.19
C SER A 17 -1.53 -14.39 3.43
N LYS A 18 -2.06 -13.17 3.28
CA LYS A 18 -3.48 -12.85 3.42
C LYS A 18 -3.78 -11.58 2.64
N ALA A 19 -4.97 -11.51 2.07
CA ALA A 19 -5.49 -10.27 1.49
C ALA A 19 -6.95 -10.08 1.87
N LYS A 20 -7.35 -8.82 2.07
CA LYS A 20 -8.73 -8.45 2.43
C LYS A 20 -9.13 -7.18 1.70
N ILE A 21 -10.36 -7.16 1.18
CA ILE A 21 -10.99 -5.91 0.73
C ILE A 21 -11.40 -5.13 1.96
N ILE A 22 -10.94 -3.89 2.07
CA ILE A 22 -11.35 -2.93 3.09
C ILE A 22 -12.13 -1.79 2.44
N LYS A 23 -12.94 -1.10 3.22
CA LYS A 23 -13.45 0.21 2.81
C LYS A 23 -12.36 1.26 3.03
N ALA A 24 -12.28 2.24 2.14
CA ALA A 24 -11.29 3.31 2.28
C ALA A 24 -11.50 4.13 3.57
N GLU A 25 -12.76 4.26 4.02
CA GLU A 25 -13.12 4.93 5.28
C GLU A 25 -12.57 4.24 6.55
N GLU A 26 -12.17 2.97 6.46
CA GLU A 26 -11.53 2.26 7.57
C GLU A 26 -10.04 2.65 7.76
N ILE A 27 -9.44 3.38 6.80
CA ILE A 27 -8.04 3.79 6.85
C ILE A 27 -7.91 5.05 7.72
N ALA A 28 -7.27 4.91 8.88
CA ALA A 28 -7.00 6.01 9.78
C ALA A 28 -5.76 6.82 9.36
N VAL A 29 -5.90 8.15 9.27
CA VAL A 29 -4.79 9.08 9.04
C VAL A 29 -4.65 10.02 10.24
N ALA A 30 -3.54 9.87 10.97
CA ALA A 30 -3.26 10.65 12.17
C ALA A 30 -2.06 11.58 11.96
N ASP A 31 -2.19 12.85 12.38
CA ASP A 31 -1.15 13.87 12.14
C ASP A 31 0.17 13.56 12.87
N TRP A 32 0.08 12.92 14.05
CA TRP A 32 1.24 12.54 14.85
C TRP A 32 2.12 11.48 14.19
N VAL A 33 1.64 10.73 13.18
CA VAL A 33 2.45 9.72 12.49
C VAL A 33 3.65 10.36 11.79
N ARG A 34 3.46 11.56 11.22
CA ARG A 34 4.55 12.33 10.60
C ARG A 34 5.58 12.79 11.63
N LEU A 35 5.17 13.05 12.88
CA LEU A 35 6.11 13.35 13.97
C LEU A 35 6.93 12.11 14.37
N LYS A 36 6.30 10.92 14.44
CA LYS A 36 7.05 9.68 14.68
C LYS A 36 8.07 9.38 13.58
N CYS A 37 7.76 9.71 12.32
CA CYS A 37 8.73 9.59 11.23
C CYS A 37 9.92 10.57 11.40
N GLN A 38 9.67 11.83 11.77
CA GLN A 38 10.71 12.85 11.93
C GLN A 38 11.62 12.65 13.14
N TYR A 39 11.05 12.24 14.28
CA TYR A 39 11.75 12.19 15.57
C TYR A 39 11.98 10.77 16.09
N GLY A 40 11.34 9.76 15.51
CA GLY A 40 11.42 8.36 15.95
C GLY A 40 12.06 7.41 14.93
N CYS A 41 12.38 7.88 13.72
CA CYS A 41 13.04 7.07 12.70
C CYS A 41 14.55 7.34 12.69
N GLY A 42 15.36 6.28 12.75
CA GLY A 42 16.83 6.39 12.68
C GLY A 42 17.37 6.79 11.31
N GLY A 43 16.56 6.69 10.24
CA GLY A 43 16.92 7.07 8.86
C GLY A 43 16.06 8.21 8.31
N TYR A 44 15.62 9.13 9.17
CA TYR A 44 14.83 10.27 8.73
C TYR A 44 15.64 11.16 7.76
N GLY A 45 15.04 11.48 6.60
CA GLY A 45 15.66 12.33 5.58
C GLY A 45 16.59 11.59 4.60
N GLU A 46 16.77 10.27 4.76
CA GLU A 46 17.68 9.48 3.91
C GLU A 46 17.03 8.98 2.61
N ARG A 47 15.69 9.00 2.52
CA ARG A 47 14.94 8.44 1.40
C ARG A 47 13.99 9.47 0.78
N LEU A 48 13.72 9.34 -0.52
CA LEU A 48 12.69 10.13 -1.22
C LEU A 48 11.25 9.81 -0.78
N THR A 49 11.08 8.87 0.15
CA THR A 49 9.82 8.59 0.84
C THR A 49 9.71 9.27 2.20
N CYS A 50 10.73 10.03 2.61
CA CYS A 50 10.67 10.89 3.79
C CYS A 50 10.02 12.25 3.47
N PRO A 51 9.43 12.94 4.45
CA PRO A 51 9.14 14.36 4.35
C PRO A 51 10.38 15.15 3.90
N PRO A 52 10.24 16.18 3.03
CA PRO A 52 9.00 16.75 2.50
C PRO A 52 8.42 16.01 1.28
N TYR A 53 9.08 14.98 0.76
CA TYR A 53 8.70 14.30 -0.47
C TYR A 53 7.50 13.35 -0.31
N SER A 54 7.26 12.85 0.91
CA SER A 54 6.03 12.12 1.19
C SER A 54 4.83 13.04 1.47
N PRO A 55 3.61 12.62 1.09
CA PRO A 55 2.40 13.39 1.33
C PRO A 55 2.24 13.80 2.80
N THR A 56 1.72 15.01 3.01
CA THR A 56 1.23 15.46 4.32
C THR A 56 0.01 14.64 4.75
N PRO A 57 -0.28 14.52 6.05
CA PRO A 57 -1.51 13.88 6.52
C PRO A 57 -2.77 14.45 5.86
N SER A 58 -2.82 15.77 5.63
CA SER A 58 -3.93 16.42 4.93
C SER A 58 -4.04 16.01 3.46
N GLU A 59 -2.92 15.83 2.74
CA GLU A 59 -2.91 15.29 1.38
C GLU A 59 -3.34 13.83 1.36
N THR A 60 -2.81 13.00 2.27
CA THR A 60 -3.19 11.59 2.39
C THR A 60 -4.69 11.42 2.64
N ARG A 61 -5.30 12.24 3.51
CA ARG A 61 -6.76 12.24 3.72
C ARG A 61 -7.53 12.52 2.43
N ARG A 62 -7.09 13.51 1.64
CA ARG A 62 -7.74 13.85 0.36
C ARG A 62 -7.60 12.73 -0.67
N ILE A 63 -6.42 12.11 -0.76
CA ILE A 63 -6.17 10.97 -1.65
C ILE A 63 -7.11 9.82 -1.28
N ILE A 64 -7.13 9.40 -0.01
CA ILE A 64 -7.98 8.29 0.46
C ILE A 64 -9.47 8.58 0.23
N ALA A 65 -9.92 9.83 0.42
CA ALA A 65 -11.31 10.24 0.17
C ALA A 65 -11.74 10.07 -1.30
N GLY A 66 -10.80 9.98 -2.25
CA GLY A 66 -11.06 9.66 -3.65
C GLY A 66 -11.42 8.18 -3.90
N TYR A 67 -11.26 7.31 -2.90
CA TYR A 67 -11.47 5.87 -3.02
C TYR A 67 -12.64 5.40 -2.17
N LYS A 68 -13.33 4.34 -2.61
CA LYS A 68 -14.36 3.64 -1.82
C LYS A 68 -13.84 2.36 -1.18
N ARG A 69 -12.82 1.74 -1.78
CA ARG A 69 -12.33 0.40 -1.46
C ARG A 69 -10.81 0.37 -1.59
N GLY A 70 -10.17 -0.49 -0.82
CA GLY A 70 -8.77 -0.87 -0.98
C GLY A 70 -8.59 -2.38 -0.82
N ILE A 71 -7.46 -2.91 -1.31
CA ILE A 71 -7.04 -4.29 -1.04
C ILE A 71 -5.85 -4.22 -0.08
N LEU A 72 -6.04 -4.68 1.15
CA LEU A 72 -4.99 -4.77 2.15
C LEU A 72 -4.31 -6.13 2.03
N MET A 73 -3.00 -6.14 1.75
CA MET A 73 -2.19 -7.34 1.62
C MET A 73 -1.25 -7.47 2.83
N LYS A 74 -1.10 -8.69 3.35
CA LYS A 74 -0.17 -9.02 4.43
C LYS A 74 0.87 -9.99 3.92
N PHE A 75 2.14 -9.65 4.06
CA PHE A 75 3.28 -10.51 3.73
C PHE A 75 3.92 -11.06 5.02
N ARG A 76 4.51 -12.27 4.96
CA ARG A 76 5.20 -12.89 6.10
C ARG A 76 6.64 -12.42 6.21
N SER A 77 7.36 -12.48 5.11
CA SER A 77 8.67 -11.88 4.91
C SER A 77 8.69 -11.17 3.55
N CYS A 78 9.68 -10.30 3.35
CA CYS A 78 9.80 -9.49 2.16
C CYS A 78 11.25 -9.15 1.86
N GLN A 79 11.58 -8.94 0.58
CA GLN A 79 12.94 -8.54 0.19
C GLN A 79 13.32 -7.18 0.79
N GLU A 80 12.34 -6.28 0.91
CA GLU A 80 12.46 -4.96 1.52
C GLU A 80 12.76 -5.04 3.03
N CYS A 81 12.50 -6.19 3.64
CA CYS A 81 12.76 -6.53 5.04
C CYS A 81 14.17 -7.13 5.22
N GLY A 82 14.94 -7.30 4.14
CA GLY A 82 16.28 -7.92 4.15
C GLY A 82 16.30 -9.41 3.87
N ASP A 83 15.16 -10.05 3.63
CA ASP A 83 15.07 -11.47 3.28
C ASP A 83 15.12 -11.65 1.75
N GLN A 84 16.31 -11.83 1.18
CA GLN A 84 16.50 -11.93 -0.27
C GLN A 84 15.77 -13.12 -0.92
N GLY A 85 15.45 -14.16 -0.15
CA GLY A 85 14.67 -15.32 -0.61
C GLY A 85 13.16 -15.09 -0.56
N ALA A 86 12.70 -13.98 0.02
CA ALA A 86 11.29 -13.66 0.14
C ALA A 86 10.72 -13.01 -1.13
N VAL A 87 9.42 -12.73 -1.05
CA VAL A 87 8.68 -12.04 -2.09
C VAL A 87 9.11 -10.58 -2.20
N ASP A 88 9.22 -10.10 -3.44
CA ASP A 88 9.40 -8.68 -3.78
C ASP A 88 8.04 -8.00 -3.74
N ILE A 89 7.76 -7.23 -2.67
CA ILE A 89 6.45 -6.59 -2.49
C ILE A 89 6.23 -5.55 -3.59
N HIS A 90 7.27 -4.80 -3.97
CA HIS A 90 7.15 -3.79 -5.02
C HIS A 90 6.66 -4.39 -6.34
N LYS A 91 7.18 -5.55 -6.75
CA LYS A 91 6.70 -6.27 -7.94
C LYS A 91 5.25 -6.72 -7.79
N VAL A 92 4.87 -7.27 -6.63
CA VAL A 92 3.49 -7.72 -6.38
C VAL A 92 2.52 -6.53 -6.49
N VAL A 93 2.85 -5.41 -5.86
CA VAL A 93 2.02 -4.20 -5.88
C VAL A 93 1.91 -3.64 -7.31
N ALA A 94 3.01 -3.56 -8.05
CA ALA A 94 3.02 -3.07 -9.44
C ALA A 94 2.20 -3.97 -10.39
N GLU A 95 2.28 -5.29 -10.24
CA GLU A 95 1.46 -6.22 -11.03
C GLU A 95 -0.03 -6.06 -10.70
N MET A 96 -0.37 -5.95 -9.42
CA MET A 96 -1.74 -5.74 -8.96
C MET A 96 -2.32 -4.41 -9.46
N GLU A 97 -1.55 -3.33 -9.39
CA GLU A 97 -1.96 -2.02 -9.93
C GLU A 97 -2.25 -2.11 -11.43
N ARG A 98 -1.33 -2.70 -12.20
CA ARG A 98 -1.48 -2.90 -13.64
C ARG A 98 -2.75 -3.66 -13.99
N ASP A 99 -3.01 -4.78 -13.33
CA ASP A 99 -4.18 -5.60 -13.64
C ASP A 99 -5.50 -4.94 -13.26
N LEU A 100 -5.53 -4.23 -12.12
CA LEU A 100 -6.70 -3.45 -11.72
C LEU A 100 -6.97 -2.34 -12.73
N PHE A 101 -5.92 -1.63 -13.16
CA PHE A 101 -6.01 -0.62 -14.21
C PHE A 101 -6.59 -1.20 -15.51
N LEU A 102 -6.05 -2.34 -15.99
CA LEU A 102 -6.53 -3.02 -17.20
C LEU A 102 -7.97 -3.54 -17.09
N LEU A 103 -8.47 -3.79 -15.88
CA LEU A 103 -9.86 -4.17 -15.64
C LEU A 103 -10.83 -2.97 -15.60
N GLY A 104 -10.33 -1.74 -15.78
CA GLY A 104 -11.10 -0.51 -15.82
C GLY A 104 -11.09 0.28 -14.51
N PHE A 105 -10.33 -0.14 -13.50
CA PHE A 105 -10.07 0.69 -12.32
C PHE A 105 -8.97 1.71 -12.64
N TYR A 106 -9.27 2.69 -13.49
CA TYR A 106 -8.29 3.63 -14.03
C TYR A 106 -7.51 4.44 -12.98
N ALA A 107 -8.10 4.65 -11.80
CA ALA A 107 -7.47 5.34 -10.67
C ALA A 107 -6.78 4.38 -9.68
N ALA A 108 -6.63 3.10 -10.04
CA ALA A 108 -5.90 2.13 -9.22
C ALA A 108 -4.49 2.66 -8.93
N PHE A 109 -4.13 2.61 -7.65
CA PHE A 109 -2.85 3.10 -7.15
C PHE A 109 -2.37 2.15 -6.06
N GLY A 110 -1.17 1.64 -6.23
CA GLY A 110 -0.47 0.77 -5.31
C GLY A 110 0.59 1.55 -4.53
N MET A 111 0.59 1.38 -3.22
CA MET A 111 1.63 1.85 -2.31
C MET A 111 2.23 0.66 -1.57
#